data_AF-A0A0C2GCH6-F1
#
_entry.id   AF-A0A0C2GCH6-F1
#
_cell.length_a   1.000
_cell.length_b   1.000
_cell.length_c   1.000
_cell.angle_alpha   90.00
_cell.angle_beta   90.00
_cell.angle_gamma   90.00
#
_symmetry.space_group_name_H-M   'P 1'
#
loop_
_entity.id
_entity.type
_entity.pdbx_description
1 polymer ?
#
loop_
_entity_poly.entity_id
_entity_poly.type
_entity_poly.pdbx_seq_one_letter_code
_entity_poly.pdbx_strand_id
1 'polypeptide(L)'
;MLSADLPFPKLVDEIDRINSVNAYKSLLSNADRSDVCINPFDVSVYYDFSLNRIVIPTAALHSSYFGLNYPRAYNYGALGYIIAREMLRGFDHQGKDFDAEGNYGNWLPGNKIENFTKRMSCLSEKLEKENGEDVDGKSLDYIATSEGLKLAFKTMVIQTVSRNK
;
A
#
# COMPACT_ATOMS: atom_id res chain seq x y z
N MET A 1 -9.62 -0.83 32.56
CA MET A 1 -8.34 -0.10 32.59
C MET A 1 -7.28 -1.13 32.91
N LEU A 2 -6.21 -1.23 32.12
CA LEU A 2 -5.14 -2.20 32.38
C LEU A 2 -4.47 -1.88 33.72
N SER A 3 -4.23 -2.89 34.55
CA SER A 3 -3.40 -2.75 35.75
C SER A 3 -1.96 -3.12 35.42
N ALA A 4 -1.02 -2.25 35.81
CA ALA A 4 0.41 -2.49 35.61
C ALA A 4 0.97 -3.61 36.52
N ASP A 5 0.24 -3.97 37.58
CA ASP A 5 0.66 -4.96 38.58
C ASP A 5 0.34 -6.42 38.18
N LEU A 6 -0.18 -6.65 36.97
CA LEU A 6 -0.51 -7.98 36.47
C LEU A 6 0.77 -8.77 36.09
N PRO A 7 0.94 -10.02 36.57
CA PRO A 7 1.96 -10.93 36.05
C PRO A 7 1.83 -11.09 34.53
N PHE A 8 2.95 -11.08 33.80
CA PHE A 8 3.00 -10.99 32.34
C PHE A 8 1.98 -11.87 31.57
N PRO A 9 1.76 -13.16 31.89
CA PRO A 9 0.73 -13.96 31.22
C PRO A 9 -0.68 -13.37 31.34
N LYS A 10 -1.06 -12.92 32.55
CA LYS A 10 -2.37 -12.30 32.81
C LYS A 10 -2.51 -10.92 32.17
N LEU A 11 -1.38 -10.23 31.90
CA LEU A 11 -1.38 -8.98 31.15
C LEU A 11 -1.68 -9.24 29.66
N VAL A 12 -1.11 -10.31 29.08
CA VAL A 12 -1.43 -10.75 27.71
C VAL A 12 -2.89 -11.20 27.62
N ASP A 13 -3.35 -12.07 28.53
CA ASP A 13 -4.75 -12.53 28.59
C ASP A 13 -5.75 -11.35 28.60
N GLU A 14 -5.47 -10.31 29.41
CA GLU A 14 -6.32 -9.13 29.53
C GLU A 14 -6.25 -8.21 28.29
N ILE A 15 -5.09 -8.09 27.64
CA ILE A 15 -4.93 -7.36 26.37
C ILE A 15 -5.74 -8.05 25.27
N ASP A 16 -5.60 -9.36 25.10
CA ASP A 16 -6.32 -10.12 24.06
C ASP A 16 -7.83 -10.14 24.32
N ARG A 17 -8.25 -10.18 25.60
CA ARG A 17 -9.65 -10.01 25.99
C ARG A 17 -10.19 -8.61 25.64
N ILE A 18 -9.42 -7.56 25.88
CA ILE A 18 -9.80 -6.17 25.52
C ILE A 18 -9.89 -6.01 24.00
N ASN A 19 -8.90 -6.52 23.25
CA ASN A 19 -8.87 -6.50 21.79
C ASN A 19 -10.08 -7.22 21.21
N SER A 20 -10.38 -8.42 21.70
CA SER A 20 -11.55 -9.22 21.29
C SER A 20 -12.87 -8.50 21.57
N VAL A 21 -13.04 -7.93 22.77
CA VAL A 21 -14.26 -7.17 23.13
C VAL A 21 -14.42 -5.92 22.27
N ASN A 22 -13.33 -5.24 21.90
CA ASN A 22 -13.40 -4.08 21.02
C ASN A 22 -13.72 -4.47 19.57
N ALA A 23 -13.17 -5.58 19.07
CA ALA A 23 -13.51 -6.12 17.76
C ALA A 23 -14.99 -6.55 17.67
N TYR A 24 -15.55 -7.20 18.70
CA TYR A 24 -16.98 -7.51 18.72
C TYR A 24 -17.88 -6.28 18.81
N LYS A 25 -17.41 -5.18 19.42
CA LYS A 25 -18.15 -3.91 19.44
C LYS A 25 -18.13 -3.21 18.09
N SER A 26 -17.03 -3.25 17.33
CA SER A 26 -16.96 -2.55 16.04
C SER A 26 -17.93 -3.14 15.00
N LEU A 27 -18.29 -4.42 15.13
CA LEU A 27 -19.36 -5.07 14.34
C LEU A 27 -20.77 -4.51 14.59
N LEU A 28 -20.98 -3.74 15.68
CA LEU A 28 -22.26 -3.11 16.03
C LEU A 28 -22.32 -1.62 15.65
N SER A 29 -21.19 -1.05 15.20
CA SER A 29 -21.08 0.32 14.69
C SER A 29 -21.00 0.32 13.17
N ASN A 30 -21.39 1.45 12.55
CA ASN A 30 -21.06 1.69 11.15
C ASN A 30 -19.54 1.83 10.99
N ALA A 31 -19.00 1.41 9.84
CA ALA A 31 -17.58 1.59 9.54
C ALA A 31 -17.24 3.08 9.37
N ASP A 32 -16.35 3.61 10.22
CA ASP A 32 -15.82 4.96 10.09
C ASP A 32 -14.55 4.93 9.22
N ARG A 33 -14.53 5.72 8.13
CA ARG A 33 -13.36 5.82 7.24
C ARG A 33 -12.24 6.69 7.82
N SER A 34 -12.54 7.47 8.86
CA SER A 34 -11.58 8.30 9.59
C SER A 34 -10.85 7.53 10.69
N ASP A 35 -11.25 6.30 11.02
CA ASP A 35 -10.54 5.46 12.00
C ASP A 35 -9.10 5.15 11.55
N VAL A 36 -8.15 5.47 12.44
CA VAL A 36 -6.70 5.38 12.19
C VAL A 36 -6.11 4.19 12.95
N CYS A 37 -6.59 2.98 12.63
CA CYS A 37 -6.02 1.72 13.12
C CYS A 37 -4.67 1.41 12.44
N ILE A 38 -3.65 2.22 12.76
CA ILE A 38 -2.27 2.11 12.26
C ILE A 38 -1.33 1.94 13.44
N ASN A 39 -0.37 1.03 13.37
CA ASN A 39 0.76 1.00 14.30
C ASN A 39 1.76 2.13 13.91
N PRO A 40 1.94 3.19 14.70
CA PRO A 40 2.81 4.30 14.33
C PRO A 40 4.31 3.92 14.30
N PHE A 41 4.66 2.76 14.85
CA PHE A 41 6.01 2.19 14.85
C PHE A 41 6.28 1.23 13.68
N ASP A 42 5.29 0.97 12.81
CA ASP A 42 5.54 0.25 11.56
C ASP A 42 6.39 1.11 10.62
N VAL A 43 7.36 0.49 9.95
CA VAL A 43 8.22 1.12 8.95
C VAL A 43 7.69 0.93 7.52
N SER A 44 6.62 0.17 7.37
CA SER A 44 6.03 -0.23 6.08
C SER A 44 5.00 0.79 5.60
N VAL A 45 5.17 1.29 4.37
CA VAL A 45 4.12 2.03 3.66
C VAL A 45 3.28 1.02 2.87
N TYR A 46 1.96 1.09 2.99
CA TYR A 46 1.04 0.12 2.37
C TYR A 46 -0.24 0.75 1.82
N TYR A 47 -0.86 0.07 0.85
CA TYR A 47 -2.20 0.39 0.34
C TYR A 47 -3.29 -0.35 1.14
N ASP A 48 -4.35 0.37 1.51
CA ASP A 48 -5.54 -0.13 2.21
C ASP A 48 -6.72 -0.13 1.22
N PHE A 49 -7.01 -1.31 0.65
CA PHE A 49 -8.02 -1.50 -0.39
C PHE A 49 -9.43 -1.16 0.10
N SER A 50 -9.81 -1.63 1.30
CA SER A 50 -11.14 -1.47 1.87
C SER A 50 -11.52 -0.01 2.13
N LEU A 51 -10.52 0.85 2.34
CA LEU A 51 -10.73 2.28 2.58
C LEU A 51 -10.25 3.18 1.44
N ASN A 52 -9.65 2.62 0.38
CA ASN A 52 -9.02 3.34 -0.74
C ASN A 52 -8.07 4.44 -0.26
N ARG A 53 -7.04 4.05 0.51
CA ARG A 53 -6.04 4.98 1.06
C ARG A 53 -4.62 4.40 1.05
N ILE A 54 -3.63 5.27 0.91
CA ILE A 54 -2.21 4.94 1.13
C ILE A 54 -1.89 5.28 2.59
N VAL A 55 -1.39 4.31 3.35
CA VAL A 55 -0.93 4.50 4.72
C VAL A 55 0.59 4.70 4.73
N ILE A 56 1.02 5.86 5.23
CA ILE A 56 2.42 6.20 5.49
C ILE A 56 2.59 6.38 7.00
N PRO A 57 3.07 5.38 7.75
CA PRO A 57 3.33 5.51 9.18
C PRO A 57 4.47 6.51 9.46
N THR A 58 4.47 7.13 10.64
CA THR A 58 5.50 8.10 11.03
C THR A 58 6.90 7.47 11.06
N ALA A 59 7.04 6.22 11.51
CA ALA A 59 8.34 5.54 11.54
C ALA A 59 8.88 5.18 10.14
N ALA A 60 8.03 5.10 9.10
CA ALA A 60 8.46 4.93 7.71
C ALA A 60 9.16 6.18 7.14
N LEU A 61 8.97 7.36 7.73
CA LEU A 61 9.59 8.63 7.30
C LEU A 61 11.03 8.83 7.83
N HIS A 62 11.73 7.73 8.15
CA HIS A 62 13.12 7.80 8.62
C HIS A 62 14.12 8.14 7.50
N SER A 63 15.35 8.49 7.91
CA SER A 63 16.38 9.08 7.07
C SER A 63 16.85 8.23 5.87
N SER A 64 16.50 6.95 5.79
CA SER A 64 16.82 6.10 4.62
C SER A 64 15.78 6.20 3.50
N TYR A 65 14.59 6.75 3.78
CA TYR A 65 13.52 6.94 2.79
C TYR A 65 13.22 8.42 2.51
N PHE A 66 13.43 9.30 3.48
CA PHE A 66 13.14 10.73 3.34
C PHE A 66 14.08 11.62 4.15
N GLY A 67 14.47 12.77 3.58
CA GLY A 67 15.17 13.82 4.31
C GLY A 67 14.90 15.21 3.74
N LEU A 68 14.57 16.18 4.60
CA LEU A 68 14.30 17.57 4.18
C LEU A 68 15.49 18.23 3.45
N ASN A 69 16.71 17.87 3.85
CA ASN A 69 17.96 18.40 3.29
C ASN A 69 18.52 17.55 2.13
N TYR A 70 17.82 16.50 1.69
CA TYR A 70 18.33 15.58 0.68
C TYR A 70 18.09 16.10 -0.75
N PRO A 71 18.91 15.70 -1.73
CA PRO A 71 18.64 15.95 -3.14
C PRO A 71 17.25 15.43 -3.50
N ARG A 72 16.42 16.22 -4.20
CA ARG A 72 15.05 15.79 -4.52
C ARG A 72 14.99 14.48 -5.29
N ALA A 73 15.99 14.19 -6.12
CA ALA A 73 16.11 12.91 -6.82
C ALA A 73 16.16 11.69 -5.87
N TYR A 74 16.77 11.85 -4.68
CA TYR A 74 16.75 10.82 -3.64
C TYR A 74 15.34 10.67 -3.06
N ASN A 75 14.71 11.76 -2.62
CA ASN A 75 13.36 11.71 -2.05
C ASN A 75 12.30 11.20 -3.05
N TYR A 76 12.46 11.48 -4.35
CA TYR A 76 11.61 10.91 -5.41
C TYR A 76 11.94 9.44 -5.71
N GLY A 77 13.22 9.03 -5.69
CA GLY A 77 13.64 7.64 -5.92
C GLY A 77 13.38 6.69 -4.75
N ALA A 78 13.27 7.22 -3.52
CA ALA A 78 12.96 6.49 -2.31
C ALA A 78 11.46 6.62 -1.96
N LEU A 79 11.07 7.54 -1.06
CA LEU A 79 9.67 7.70 -0.64
C LEU A 79 8.71 7.97 -1.82
N GLY A 80 9.10 8.77 -2.81
CA GLY A 80 8.27 9.06 -3.98
C GLY A 80 7.95 7.83 -4.83
N TYR A 81 8.90 6.90 -4.97
CA TYR A 81 8.69 5.59 -5.59
C TYR A 81 7.75 4.72 -4.75
N ILE A 82 7.95 4.67 -3.43
CA ILE A 82 7.11 3.86 -2.54
C ILE A 82 5.66 4.34 -2.56
N ILE A 83 5.41 5.65 -2.51
CA ILE A 83 4.07 6.23 -2.64
C ILE A 83 3.47 5.91 -4.02
N ALA A 84 4.25 6.02 -5.10
CA ALA A 84 3.80 5.68 -6.45
C ALA A 84 3.49 4.19 -6.60
N ARG A 85 4.24 3.30 -5.93
CA ARG A 85 3.98 1.86 -5.87
C ARG A 85 2.65 1.58 -5.18
N GLU A 86 2.45 2.05 -3.95
CA GLU A 86 1.19 1.80 -3.23
C GLU A 86 -0.01 2.42 -3.95
N MET A 87 0.12 3.61 -4.55
CA MET A 87 -0.94 4.21 -5.38
C MET A 87 -1.37 3.30 -6.55
N LEU A 88 -0.43 2.54 -7.13
CA LEU A 88 -0.70 1.64 -8.25
C LEU A 88 -1.23 0.27 -7.82
N ARG A 89 -1.16 -0.09 -6.53
CA ARG A 89 -1.78 -1.32 -6.01
C ARG A 89 -3.30 -1.26 -6.08
N GLY A 90 -3.88 -0.05 -5.94
CA GLY A 90 -5.27 0.23 -6.29
C GLY A 90 -5.66 -0.07 -7.75
N PHE A 91 -4.70 -0.39 -8.63
CA PHE A 91 -4.92 -0.76 -10.02
C PHE A 91 -4.14 -2.02 -10.45
N ASP A 92 -3.64 -2.82 -9.49
CA ASP A 92 -2.88 -4.05 -9.76
C ASP A 92 -3.79 -5.28 -9.99
N HIS A 93 -3.26 -6.51 -9.84
CA HIS A 93 -4.03 -7.74 -10.03
C HIS A 93 -5.25 -7.86 -9.09
N GLN A 94 -5.21 -7.19 -7.94
CA GLN A 94 -6.22 -7.16 -6.89
C GLN A 94 -6.98 -5.83 -6.89
N GLY A 95 -6.29 -4.70 -7.02
CA GLY A 95 -6.91 -3.38 -6.97
C GLY A 95 -8.00 -3.16 -8.01
N LYS A 96 -7.87 -3.80 -9.19
CA LYS A 96 -8.90 -3.80 -10.24
C LYS A 96 -10.29 -4.32 -9.81
N ASP A 97 -10.38 -5.05 -8.69
CA ASP A 97 -11.62 -5.61 -8.17
C ASP A 97 -12.21 -4.80 -6.99
N PHE A 98 -11.60 -3.66 -6.64
CA PHE A 98 -12.09 -2.72 -5.61
C PHE A 98 -12.47 -1.39 -6.26
N ASP A 99 -13.68 -0.88 -5.98
CA ASP A 99 -14.11 0.42 -6.50
C ASP A 99 -13.49 1.62 -5.74
N ALA A 100 -13.84 2.85 -6.13
CA ALA A 100 -13.29 4.06 -5.51
C ALA A 100 -13.72 4.23 -4.04
N GLU A 101 -14.78 3.54 -3.62
CA GLU A 101 -15.32 3.46 -2.28
C GLU A 101 -14.72 2.26 -1.49
N GLY A 102 -13.92 1.39 -2.12
CA GLY A 102 -13.28 0.23 -1.48
C GLY A 102 -14.19 -0.99 -1.36
N ASN A 103 -15.32 -1.03 -2.07
CA ASN A 103 -16.16 -2.23 -2.16
C ASN A 103 -15.54 -3.23 -3.13
N TYR A 104 -15.53 -4.52 -2.77
CA TYR A 104 -15.14 -5.58 -3.68
C TYR A 104 -16.25 -5.85 -4.71
N GLY A 105 -15.96 -5.62 -5.98
CA GLY A 105 -16.91 -5.78 -7.08
C GLY A 105 -16.35 -5.36 -8.43
N ASN A 106 -16.89 -5.94 -9.51
CA ASN A 106 -16.44 -5.60 -10.85
C ASN A 106 -17.05 -4.27 -11.34
N TRP A 107 -16.28 -3.18 -11.20
CA TRP A 107 -16.61 -1.86 -11.72
C TRP A 107 -16.07 -1.60 -13.14
N LEU A 108 -15.26 -2.50 -13.70
CA LEU A 108 -14.65 -2.36 -15.01
C LEU A 108 -15.51 -2.99 -16.12
N PRO A 109 -15.70 -2.31 -17.28
CA PRO A 109 -16.30 -2.93 -18.45
C PRO A 109 -15.49 -4.17 -18.90
N GLY A 110 -16.15 -5.26 -19.27
CA GLY A 110 -15.49 -6.54 -19.55
C GLY A 110 -14.34 -6.48 -20.58
N ASN A 111 -14.47 -5.62 -21.60
CA ASN A 111 -13.41 -5.40 -22.60
C ASN A 111 -12.17 -4.67 -22.03
N LYS A 112 -12.29 -3.94 -20.91
CA LYS A 112 -11.16 -3.39 -20.15
C LYS A 112 -10.46 -4.47 -19.34
N ILE A 113 -11.22 -5.36 -18.71
CA ILE A 113 -10.68 -6.51 -17.95
C ILE A 113 -9.88 -7.42 -18.88
N GLU A 114 -10.43 -7.80 -20.04
CA GLU A 114 -9.75 -8.63 -21.03
C GLU A 114 -8.41 -8.00 -21.48
N ASN A 115 -8.41 -6.70 -21.80
CA ASN A 115 -7.21 -5.96 -22.18
C ASN A 115 -6.22 -5.79 -21.02
N PHE A 116 -6.69 -5.73 -19.78
CA PHE A 116 -5.86 -5.67 -18.58
C PHE A 116 -5.18 -7.02 -18.32
N THR A 117 -5.94 -8.11 -18.27
CA THR A 117 -5.43 -9.48 -18.09
C THR A 117 -4.41 -9.83 -19.17
N LYS A 118 -4.70 -9.52 -20.45
CA LYS A 118 -3.76 -9.74 -21.55
C LYS A 118 -2.43 -8.98 -21.40
N ARG A 119 -2.43 -7.80 -20.79
CA ARG A 119 -1.21 -7.03 -20.47
C ARG A 119 -0.49 -7.59 -19.25
N MET A 120 -1.23 -8.03 -18.24
CA MET A 120 -0.69 -8.68 -17.04
C MET A 120 0.08 -9.97 -17.39
N SER A 121 -0.53 -10.87 -18.18
CA SER A 121 0.10 -12.11 -18.62
C SER A 121 1.38 -11.83 -19.42
N CYS A 122 1.35 -10.85 -20.33
CA CYS A 122 2.52 -10.47 -21.12
C CYS A 122 3.69 -9.90 -20.27
N LEU A 123 3.38 -9.23 -19.15
CA LEU A 123 4.40 -8.79 -18.19
C LEU A 123 4.93 -9.96 -17.34
N SER A 124 4.05 -10.83 -16.85
CA SER A 124 4.41 -12.01 -16.04
C SER A 124 5.33 -12.95 -16.83
N GLU A 125 4.89 -13.34 -18.03
CA GLU A 125 5.66 -14.11 -19.02
C GLU A 125 7.05 -13.53 -19.31
N LYS A 126 7.20 -12.20 -19.25
CA LYS A 126 8.48 -11.55 -19.49
C LYS A 126 9.38 -11.68 -18.26
N LEU A 127 8.84 -11.46 -17.07
CA LEU A 127 9.58 -11.48 -15.81
C LEU A 127 9.98 -12.89 -15.38
N GLU A 128 9.15 -13.91 -15.69
CA GLU A 128 9.52 -15.33 -15.60
C GLU A 128 10.80 -15.62 -16.40
N LYS A 129 10.84 -15.17 -17.66
CA LYS A 129 11.97 -15.38 -18.59
C LYS A 129 13.22 -14.58 -18.21
N GLU A 130 13.08 -13.47 -17.48
CA GLU A 130 14.21 -12.64 -17.02
C GLU A 130 14.75 -13.08 -15.63
N ASN A 131 13.91 -13.64 -14.75
CA ASN A 131 14.31 -13.97 -13.36
C ASN A 131 14.46 -15.48 -13.08
N GLY A 132 13.83 -16.37 -13.86
CA GLY A 132 13.96 -17.83 -13.70
C GLY A 132 13.21 -18.44 -12.51
N GLU A 133 12.39 -17.66 -11.81
CA GLU A 133 11.43 -18.17 -10.81
C GLU A 133 10.05 -18.40 -11.44
N ASP A 134 9.28 -19.33 -10.87
CA ASP A 134 7.84 -19.42 -11.10
C ASP A 134 7.15 -18.19 -10.47
N VAL A 135 6.34 -17.48 -11.27
CA VAL A 135 5.72 -16.19 -10.88
C VAL A 135 4.29 -16.37 -10.38
N ASP A 136 3.79 -17.61 -10.29
CA ASP A 136 2.50 -17.87 -9.64
C ASP A 136 2.46 -17.31 -8.20
N GLY A 137 1.42 -16.55 -7.90
CA GLY A 137 1.29 -15.75 -6.66
C GLY A 137 2.18 -14.49 -6.53
N LYS A 138 3.25 -14.31 -7.31
CA LYS A 138 4.12 -13.10 -7.24
C LYS A 138 3.75 -11.97 -8.22
N SER A 139 2.89 -12.25 -9.21
CA SER A 139 2.61 -11.39 -10.38
C SER A 139 2.26 -9.91 -10.09
N LEU A 140 1.62 -9.59 -8.97
CA LEU A 140 0.89 -8.34 -8.77
C LEU A 140 1.81 -7.14 -8.43
N ASP A 141 2.72 -7.33 -7.46
CA ASP A 141 3.68 -6.30 -7.01
C ASP A 141 4.58 -5.79 -8.14
N TYR A 142 4.73 -6.55 -9.24
CA TYR A 142 5.54 -6.17 -10.39
C TYR A 142 4.95 -5.02 -11.22
N ILE A 143 3.62 -4.89 -11.34
CA ILE A 143 3.02 -3.69 -11.98
C ILE A 143 3.28 -2.48 -11.11
N ALA A 144 2.92 -2.56 -9.83
CA ALA A 144 3.08 -1.46 -8.87
C ALA A 144 4.55 -0.99 -8.80
N THR A 145 5.50 -1.94 -8.78
CA THR A 145 6.94 -1.67 -8.77
C THR A 145 7.41 -1.01 -10.08
N SER A 146 7.12 -1.63 -11.23
CA SER A 146 7.70 -1.21 -12.52
C SER A 146 7.07 0.08 -13.07
N GLU A 147 5.77 0.29 -12.87
CA GLU A 147 5.10 1.55 -13.24
C GLU A 147 5.26 2.62 -12.15
N GLY A 148 5.39 2.24 -10.87
CA GLY A 148 5.63 3.18 -9.76
C GLY A 148 6.96 3.91 -9.90
N LEU A 149 8.02 3.20 -10.30
CA LEU A 149 9.33 3.81 -10.57
C LEU A 149 9.26 4.80 -11.75
N LYS A 150 8.52 4.45 -12.82
CA LYS A 150 8.31 5.34 -13.98
C LYS A 150 7.50 6.58 -13.59
N LEU A 151 6.46 6.43 -12.78
CA LEU A 151 5.62 7.52 -12.28
C LEU A 151 6.40 8.48 -11.37
N ALA A 152 7.20 7.95 -10.46
CA ALA A 152 8.06 8.75 -9.57
C ALA A 152 9.12 9.53 -10.37
N PHE A 153 9.81 8.87 -11.31
CA PHE A 153 10.78 9.52 -12.20
C PHE A 153 10.13 10.62 -13.06
N LYS A 154 8.99 10.33 -13.70
CA LYS A 154 8.24 11.32 -14.50
C LYS A 154 7.84 12.53 -13.66
N THR A 155 7.39 12.30 -12.43
CA THR A 155 6.99 13.38 -11.49
C THR A 155 8.20 14.24 -11.09
N MET A 156 9.35 13.62 -10.80
CA MET A 156 10.61 14.33 -10.54
C MET A 156 11.03 15.24 -11.71
N VAL A 157 10.95 14.73 -12.94
CA VAL A 157 11.31 15.50 -14.15
C VAL A 157 10.36 16.69 -14.33
N ILE A 158 9.05 16.49 -14.20
CA ILE A 158 8.04 17.56 -14.30
C ILE A 158 8.28 18.65 -13.23
N GLN A 159 8.52 18.26 -11.98
CA GLN A 159 8.86 19.18 -10.87
C GLN A 159 10.17 19.95 -11.12
N THR A 160 11.13 19.37 -11.83
CA THR A 160 12.39 20.02 -12.17
C THR A 160 12.20 21.04 -13.30
N VAL A 161 11.46 20.68 -14.36
CA VAL A 161 11.18 21.58 -15.50
C VAL A 161 10.24 22.73 -15.11
N SER A 162 9.21 22.45 -14.32
CA SER A 162 8.22 23.46 -13.88
C SER A 162 8.82 24.59 -13.03
N ARG A 163 9.97 24.33 -12.39
CA ARG A 163 10.67 25.26 -11.49
C ARG A 163 11.83 26.01 -12.15
N ASN A 164 12.07 25.77 -13.43
CA ASN A 164 13.01 26.49 -14.28
C ASN A 164 12.28 27.44 -15.27
N LYS A 165 11.06 27.86 -14.89
CA LYS A 165 10.23 28.88 -15.51
C LYS A 165 9.78 29.86 -14.44
#